data_AF-A0AA48M2H8-F1
#
_entry.id   AF-A0AA48M2H8-F1
#
_cell.length_a   1.000
_cell.length_b   1.000
_cell.length_c   1.000
_cell.angle_alpha   90.00
_cell.angle_beta   90.00
_cell.angle_gamma   90.00
#
_symmetry.space_group_name_H-M   'P 1'
#
loop_
_entity.id
_entity.type
_entity.pdbx_description
1 polymer ?
#
loop_
_entity_poly.entity_id
_entity_poly.type
_entity_poly.pdbx_seq_one_letter_code
_entity_poly.pdbx_strand_id
1 'polypeptide(L)'
;MTAKINKAAMFRRAHEIARWRVMSVGKAVKPYREWFADALRSEYRKARNEQLRQEQNIGLPLRSCRADFALAPRPISYMRASGYVARAFAG
;
A
#
# COMPACT_ATOMS: atom_id res chain seq x y z
N MET A 1 -22.52 -10.06 -1.29
CA MET A 1 -21.68 -10.86 -2.20
C MET A 1 -20.25 -10.83 -1.67
N THR A 2 -19.69 -11.97 -1.25
CA THR A 2 -18.29 -12.03 -0.82
C THR A 2 -17.39 -11.83 -2.04
N ALA A 3 -16.49 -10.84 -2.00
CA ALA A 3 -15.53 -10.64 -3.08
C ALA A 3 -14.64 -11.87 -3.19
N LYS A 4 -14.74 -12.62 -4.29
CA LYS A 4 -13.88 -13.78 -4.55
C LYS A 4 -12.45 -13.29 -4.73
N ILE A 5 -11.51 -13.84 -3.95
CA ILE A 5 -10.07 -13.54 -4.12
C ILE A 5 -9.65 -13.96 -5.53
N ASN A 6 -9.21 -12.99 -6.33
CA ASN A 6 -8.67 -13.26 -7.66
C ASN A 6 -7.26 -13.87 -7.54
N LYS A 7 -7.20 -15.20 -7.53
CA LYS A 7 -5.96 -15.98 -7.40
C LYS A 7 -4.94 -15.60 -8.50
N ALA A 8 -5.38 -15.44 -9.74
CA ALA A 8 -4.48 -15.14 -10.86
C ALA A 8 -3.81 -13.76 -10.73
N ALA A 9 -4.53 -12.76 -10.23
CA ALA A 9 -3.94 -11.45 -9.95
C ALA A 9 -2.93 -11.52 -8.80
N MET A 10 -3.23 -12.29 -7.74
CA MET A 10 -2.35 -12.51 -6.60
C MET A 10 -1.04 -13.19 -7.02
N PHE A 11 -1.10 -14.25 -7.83
CA PHE A 11 0.09 -14.94 -8.33
C PHE A 11 0.96 -14.05 -9.22
N ARG A 12 0.35 -13.23 -10.10
CA ARG A 12 1.09 -12.27 -10.94
C ARG A 12 1.85 -11.24 -10.09
N ARG A 13 1.18 -10.62 -9.12
CA ARG A 13 1.84 -9.67 -8.19
C ARG A 13 2.95 -10.32 -7.38
N ALA A 14 2.72 -11.51 -6.83
CA ALA A 14 3.74 -12.23 -6.09
C ALA A 14 4.98 -12.56 -6.96
N HIS A 15 4.76 -12.92 -8.23
CA HIS A 15 5.83 -13.15 -9.20
C HIS A 15 6.66 -11.89 -9.45
N GLU A 16 6.01 -10.75 -9.70
CA GLU A 16 6.68 -9.47 -9.93
C GLU A 16 7.52 -9.07 -8.72
N ILE A 17 6.97 -9.16 -7.51
CA ILE A 17 7.69 -8.84 -6.26
C ILE A 17 8.92 -9.75 -6.11
N ALA A 18 8.75 -11.05 -6.31
CA ALA A 18 9.85 -12.01 -6.20
C ALA A 18 10.93 -11.75 -7.25
N ARG A 19 10.54 -11.45 -8.50
CA ARG A 19 11.47 -11.08 -9.57
C ARG A 19 12.26 -9.82 -9.22
N TRP A 20 11.60 -8.77 -8.76
CA TRP A 20 12.26 -7.54 -8.32
C TRP A 20 13.24 -7.77 -7.17
N ARG A 21 12.87 -8.60 -6.18
CA ARG A 21 13.75 -8.96 -5.05
C ARG A 21 14.98 -9.72 -5.51
N VAL A 22 14.81 -10.69 -6.41
CA VAL A 22 15.93 -11.45 -6.97
C VAL A 22 16.86 -10.54 -7.79
N MET A 23 16.32 -9.57 -8.52
CA MET A 23 17.12 -8.62 -9.31
C MET A 23 17.86 -7.60 -8.43
N SER A 24 17.28 -7.16 -7.32
CA SER A 24 17.86 -6.13 -6.44
C SER A 24 18.86 -6.67 -5.43
N VAL A 25 18.58 -7.83 -4.83
CA VAL A 25 19.39 -8.42 -3.75
C VAL A 25 20.33 -9.51 -4.28
N GLY A 26 20.04 -10.07 -5.45
CA GLY A 26 20.79 -11.17 -6.05
C GLY A 26 20.33 -12.54 -5.57
N LYS A 27 20.56 -13.56 -6.42
CA LYS A 27 20.16 -14.97 -6.14
C LYS A 27 20.95 -15.61 -5.00
N ALA A 28 22.13 -15.07 -4.66
CA ALA A 28 23.02 -15.63 -3.64
C ALA A 28 22.46 -15.51 -2.22
N VAL A 29 21.63 -14.50 -1.96
CA VAL A 29 21.06 -14.27 -0.63
C VAL A 29 19.92 -15.23 -0.34
N LYS A 30 19.04 -15.46 -1.32
CA LYS A 30 17.85 -16.29 -1.15
C LYS A 30 17.30 -16.74 -2.50
N PRO A 31 16.95 -18.03 -2.66
CA PRO A 31 16.44 -18.55 -3.92
C PRO A 31 15.07 -17.94 -4.27
N TYR A 32 14.80 -17.80 -5.57
CA TYR A 32 13.56 -17.22 -6.09
C TYR A 32 12.29 -17.85 -5.48
N ARG A 33 12.30 -19.18 -5.30
CA ARG A 33 11.15 -19.92 -4.77
C ARG A 33 10.74 -19.43 -3.39
N GLU A 34 11.70 -19.09 -2.53
CA GLU A 34 11.40 -18.61 -1.19
C GLU A 34 10.93 -17.15 -1.21
N TRP A 35 11.52 -16.29 -2.04
CA TRP A 35 10.99 -14.93 -2.27
C TRP A 35 9.55 -14.95 -2.76
N PHE A 36 9.23 -15.87 -3.66
CA PHE A 36 7.89 -16.05 -4.18
C PHE A 36 6.93 -16.55 -3.10
N ALA A 37 7.33 -17.53 -2.29
CA ALA A 37 6.50 -18.03 -1.20
C ALA A 37 6.16 -16.92 -0.18
N ASP A 38 7.13 -16.08 0.18
CA ASP A 38 6.90 -14.98 1.10
C ASP A 38 6.04 -13.87 0.50
N ALA A 39 6.28 -13.51 -0.77
CA ALA A 39 5.44 -12.58 -1.50
C ALA A 39 3.99 -13.09 -1.57
N LEU A 40 3.78 -14.37 -1.87
CA LEU A 40 2.46 -15.00 -1.92
C LEU A 40 1.75 -14.96 -0.57
N ARG A 41 2.45 -15.29 0.52
CA ARG A 41 1.89 -15.20 1.88
C ARG A 41 1.48 -13.76 2.22
N SER A 42 2.27 -12.78 1.80
CA SER A 42 1.98 -11.37 2.04
C SER A 42 0.74 -10.89 1.27
N GLU A 43 0.61 -11.25 -0.01
CA GLU A 43 -0.55 -10.88 -0.82
C GLU A 43 -1.81 -11.61 -0.36
N TYR A 44 -1.70 -12.87 0.08
CA TYR A 44 -2.83 -13.60 0.67
C TYR A 44 -3.33 -12.93 1.96
N ARG A 45 -2.43 -12.47 2.83
CA ARG A 45 -2.80 -11.72 4.04
C ARG A 45 -3.51 -10.41 3.70
N LYS A 46 -3.03 -9.67 2.69
CA LYS A 46 -3.69 -8.45 2.21
C LYS A 46 -5.10 -8.73 1.71
N ALA A 47 -5.27 -9.73 0.86
CA ALA A 47 -6.57 -10.13 0.32
C ALA A 47 -7.55 -10.54 1.43
N ARG A 48 -7.07 -11.32 2.43
CA ARG A 48 -7.89 -11.70 3.60
C ARG A 48 -8.30 -10.48 4.43
N ASN A 49 -7.37 -9.54 4.68
CA ASN A 49 -7.67 -8.33 5.43
C ASN A 49 -8.66 -7.42 4.69
N GLU A 50 -8.57 -7.38 3.35
CA GLU A 50 -9.53 -6.64 2.52
C GLU A 50 -10.92 -7.26 2.57
N GLN A 51 -11.03 -8.59 2.53
CA GLN A 51 -12.31 -9.28 2.74
C GLN A 51 -12.90 -9.01 4.13
N LEU A 52 -12.09 -9.12 5.19
CA LEU A 52 -12.54 -8.81 6.55
C LEU A 52 -13.01 -7.36 6.68
N ARG A 53 -12.32 -6.40 6.03
CA ARG A 53 -12.77 -5.01 5.97
C ARG A 53 -14.10 -4.89 5.23
N GLN A 54 -14.26 -5.53 4.09
CA GLN A 54 -15.54 -5.51 3.35
C GLN A 54 -16.68 -6.07 4.18
N GLU A 55 -16.45 -7.16 4.92
CA GLU A 55 -17.43 -7.76 5.84
C GLU A 55 -17.76 -6.84 7.02
N GLN A 56 -16.77 -6.18 7.62
CA GLN A 56 -16.98 -5.19 8.68
C GLN A 56 -17.74 -3.94 8.19
N ASN A 57 -17.59 -3.57 6.92
CA ASN A 57 -18.22 -2.40 6.31
C ASN A 57 -19.67 -2.62 5.86
N ILE A 58 -20.28 -3.78 6.15
CA ILE A 58 -21.69 -4.06 5.81
C ILE A 58 -22.66 -3.25 6.71
N GLY A 59 -22.19 -2.66 7.81
CA GLY A 59 -23.04 -1.94 8.78
C GLY A 59 -22.76 -0.45 8.99
N LEU A 60 -21.61 0.10 8.59
CA LEU A 60 -21.30 1.52 8.75
C LEU A 60 -20.61 2.10 7.50
N PRO A 61 -21.04 3.28 7.02
CA PRO A 61 -20.29 3.97 5.98
C PRO A 61 -18.91 4.37 6.53
N LEU A 62 -17.85 4.07 5.78
CA LEU A 62 -16.45 4.52 5.93
C LEU A 62 -16.29 6.07 5.86
N ARG A 63 -17.36 6.81 6.13
CA ARG A 63 -17.44 8.28 6.13
C ARG A 63 -17.91 8.85 7.47
N SER A 64 -17.97 8.04 8.51
CA SER A 64 -18.43 8.47 9.84
C SER A 64 -17.31 9.12 10.68
N CYS A 65 -16.03 8.92 10.34
CA CYS A 65 -14.91 9.46 11.09
C CYS A 65 -14.43 10.79 10.49
N ARG A 66 -14.49 11.88 11.26
CA ARG A 66 -13.94 13.20 10.87
C ARG A 66 -12.42 13.15 10.57
N ALA A 67 -11.73 12.11 11.06
CA ALA A 67 -10.31 11.84 10.82
C ALA A 67 -10.00 11.38 9.39
N ASP A 68 -10.94 10.72 8.70
CA ASP A 68 -10.71 10.24 7.32
C ASP A 68 -10.71 11.39 6.29
N PHE A 69 -11.26 12.55 6.64
CA PHE A 69 -11.15 13.77 5.83
C PHE A 69 -9.72 14.35 5.80
N ALA A 70 -8.87 14.01 6.77
CA ALA A 70 -7.49 14.51 6.84
C ALA A 70 -6.53 13.76 5.88
N LEU A 71 -6.93 12.60 5.37
CA LEU A 71 -6.12 11.75 4.48
C LEU A 71 -6.44 11.94 2.98
N ALA A 72 -7.40 12.79 2.63
CA ALA A 72 -7.56 13.22 1.25
C ALA A 72 -6.30 14.04 0.86
N PRO A 73 -5.57 13.65 -0.21
CA PRO A 73 -4.43 14.44 -0.64
C PRO A 73 -4.93 15.85 -0.99
N ARG A 74 -4.49 16.85 -0.21
CA ARG A 74 -4.66 18.24 -0.61
C ARG A 74 -4.00 18.38 -1.98
N PRO A 75 -4.67 18.97 -2.99
CA PRO A 75 -3.99 19.27 -4.24
C PRO A 75 -2.82 20.18 -3.89
N ILE A 76 -1.60 19.69 -4.11
CA ILE A 76 -0.39 20.48 -3.97
C ILE A 76 -0.47 21.53 -5.08
N SER A 77 -1.02 22.71 -4.77
CA SER A 77 -0.87 23.88 -5.61
C SER A 77 0.56 24.38 -5.42
N TYR A 78 1.38 24.12 -6.42
CA TYR A 78 2.74 24.59 -6.59
C TYR A 78 2.77 26.10 -6.84
N MET A 79 2.27 26.93 -5.91
CA MET A 79 2.31 28.40 -6.03
C MET A 79 2.08 29.13 -4.70
N ARG A 80 2.76 28.77 -3.60
CA ARG A 80 2.90 29.70 -2.45
C ARG A 80 3.99 29.30 -1.43
N ALA A 81 5.25 29.20 -1.86
CA ALA A 81 6.36 28.96 -0.94
C ALA A 81 7.60 29.85 -1.17
N SER A 82 7.42 31.03 -1.76
CA SER A 82 8.42 32.10 -1.72
C SER A 82 7.82 33.33 -1.04
N GLY A 83 8.21 33.60 0.21
CA GLY A 83 7.92 34.89 0.83
C GLY A 83 7.86 34.95 2.35
N TYR A 84 7.72 33.83 3.09
CA TYR A 84 7.49 33.88 4.54
C TYR A 84 8.40 32.98 5.39
N VAL A 85 9.67 32.84 4.99
CA VAL A 85 10.70 32.18 5.83
C VAL A 85 11.90 33.10 6.17
N ALA A 86 11.92 34.34 5.69
CA ALA A 86 13.04 35.26 5.90
C ALA A 86 12.97 36.10 7.21
N ARG A 87 12.34 35.62 8.29
CA ARG A 87 12.28 36.39 9.55
C ARG A 87 12.49 35.60 10.85
N ALA A 88 13.01 34.37 10.78
CA ALA A 88 13.30 33.57 11.98
C ALA A 88 14.80 33.37 12.28
N PHE A 89 15.71 33.94 11.47
CA PHE A 89 17.17 33.83 11.68
C PHE A 89 17.91 35.14 11.36
N ALA A 90 17.37 36.27 11.80
CA ALA A 90 18.13 37.52 11.90
C ALA A 90 18.49 37.70 13.38
N GLY A 91 19.68 37.22 13.74
CA GLY A 91 20.46 37.78 14.84
C GLY A 91 21.18 39.04 14.38
#